data_AF-A0A7S2VFF6-F1
#
_entry.id   AF-A0A7S2VFF6-F1
#
_cell.length_a   1.000
_cell.length_b   1.000
_cell.length_c   1.000
_cell.angle_alpha   90.00
_cell.angle_beta   90.00
_cell.angle_gamma   90.00
#
_symmetry.space_group_name_H-M   'P 1'
#
loop_
_entity.id
_entity.type
_entity.pdbx_description
1 polymer ?
#
loop_
_entity_poly.entity_id
_entity_poly.type
_entity_poly.pdbx_seq_one_letter_code
_entity_poly.pdbx_strand_id
1 'polypeptide(L)'
;ASIGMAFTRRDRALTSIAKLRATALKLYESHAKWNFGFDSGDNAGDDTKRTKSSINWLDHSDRLLGVLLQLFRHLTRYLTLPTSSRARHRVTGQKEARELGTVSDALGENMVEQIGQLSDFCEIMKREGLPPQEAIRIRQWERFLLTELETLRMIKQYRTPQGLRSFGRLFSVFLPPFYAPVYVQTARDLNSLGVGIAFACLTSVALTTLFETVFQMEDPFVIPSGLDGIRVDAELLSNFKPRALRCRKEYFPQAPPFEQDVDTKPTSPSTGGQVLGLRV
;
A
#
# COMPACT_ATOMS: atom_id res chain seq x y z
N ALA A 1 -15.23 -20.72 -6.10
CA ALA A 1 -14.99 -20.11 -4.79
C ALA A 1 -13.65 -19.35 -4.68
N SER A 2 -12.51 -19.91 -5.14
CA SER A 2 -11.18 -19.27 -4.98
C SER A 2 -10.99 -17.95 -5.76
N ILE A 3 -11.46 -17.87 -7.01
CA ILE A 3 -11.31 -16.67 -7.86
C ILE A 3 -12.04 -15.45 -7.27
N GLY A 4 -13.27 -15.65 -6.78
CA GLY A 4 -14.03 -14.60 -6.12
C GLY A 4 -13.31 -14.02 -4.88
N MET A 5 -12.59 -14.86 -4.13
CA MET A 5 -11.80 -14.40 -2.99
C MET A 5 -10.59 -13.54 -3.38
N ALA A 6 -10.04 -13.72 -4.58
CA ALA A 6 -8.92 -12.91 -5.05
C ALA A 6 -9.39 -11.51 -5.51
N PHE A 7 -10.52 -11.45 -6.23
CA PHE A 7 -11.15 -10.17 -6.59
C PHE A 7 -11.61 -9.38 -5.36
N THR A 8 -12.19 -10.03 -4.35
CA THR A 8 -12.61 -9.32 -3.12
C THR A 8 -11.42 -8.77 -2.33
N ARG A 9 -10.24 -9.40 -2.39
CA ARG A 9 -9.02 -8.85 -1.78
C ARG A 9 -8.57 -7.56 -2.46
N ARG A 10 -8.55 -7.56 -3.79
CA ARG A 10 -8.21 -6.38 -4.58
C ARG A 10 -9.17 -5.23 -4.28
N ASP A 11 -10.47 -5.52 -4.29
CA ASP A 11 -11.51 -4.53 -3.99
C ASP A 11 -11.40 -3.98 -2.56
N ARG A 12 -11.15 -4.86 -1.58
CA ARG A 12 -10.89 -4.46 -0.20
C ARG A 12 -9.65 -3.58 -0.07
N ALA A 13 -8.57 -3.89 -0.80
CA ALA A 13 -7.36 -3.08 -0.82
C ALA A 13 -7.61 -1.68 -1.41
N LEU A 14 -8.33 -1.60 -2.54
CA LEU A 14 -8.70 -0.31 -3.16
C LEU A 14 -9.61 0.51 -2.23
N THR A 15 -10.59 -0.14 -1.60
CA THR A 15 -11.47 0.49 -0.61
C THR A 15 -10.67 1.05 0.57
N SER A 16 -9.72 0.28 1.09
CA SER A 16 -8.88 0.70 2.20
C SER A 16 -7.94 1.86 1.80
N ILE A 17 -7.33 1.83 0.61
CA ILE A 17 -6.56 2.95 0.05
C ILE A 17 -7.41 4.21 -0.09
N ALA A 18 -8.66 4.09 -0.55
CA ALA A 18 -9.56 5.23 -0.66
C ALA A 18 -9.88 5.85 0.71
N LYS A 19 -10.18 5.03 1.71
CA LYS A 19 -10.44 5.47 3.09
C LYS A 19 -9.20 6.09 3.74
N LEU A 20 -8.02 5.51 3.53
CA LEU A 20 -6.76 6.03 4.04
C LEU A 20 -6.50 7.44 3.50
N ARG A 21 -6.65 7.66 2.20
CA ARG A 21 -6.49 8.99 1.57
C ARG A 21 -7.52 10.00 2.07
N ALA A 22 -8.78 9.60 2.17
CA ALA A 22 -9.85 10.48 2.65
C ALA A 22 -9.59 10.91 4.10
N THR A 23 -9.16 9.97 4.95
CA THR A 23 -8.81 10.24 6.34
C THR A 23 -7.58 11.14 6.46
N ALA A 24 -6.53 10.87 5.69
CA ALA A 24 -5.33 11.71 5.67
C ALA A 24 -5.63 13.14 5.21
N LEU A 25 -6.49 13.30 4.21
CA LEU A 25 -6.90 14.64 3.75
C LEU A 25 -7.69 15.37 4.84
N LYS A 26 -8.61 14.68 5.53
CA LYS A 26 -9.36 15.28 6.63
C LYS A 26 -8.48 15.63 7.82
N LEU A 27 -7.49 14.81 8.12
CA LEU A 27 -6.48 15.11 9.13
C LEU A 27 -5.74 16.40 8.73
N TYR A 28 -5.22 16.48 7.51
CA TYR A 28 -4.57 17.70 7.00
C TYR A 28 -5.47 18.93 7.11
N GLU A 29 -6.71 18.86 6.61
CA GLU A 29 -7.68 19.95 6.69
C GLU A 29 -7.93 20.42 8.13
N SER A 30 -8.02 19.49 9.09
CA SER A 30 -8.28 19.83 10.49
C SER A 30 -7.15 20.61 11.16
N HIS A 31 -5.90 20.30 10.81
CA HIS A 31 -4.74 21.05 11.29
C HIS A 31 -4.57 22.36 10.51
N ALA A 32 -4.88 22.36 9.21
CA ALA A 32 -4.67 23.51 8.33
C ALA A 32 -5.77 24.58 8.45
N LYS A 33 -7.02 24.24 8.75
CA LYS A 33 -8.13 25.21 8.79
C LYS A 33 -8.42 25.78 10.18
N TRP A 34 -7.92 25.15 11.24
CA TRP A 34 -8.34 25.50 12.59
C TRP A 34 -8.08 26.99 12.92
N ASN A 35 -9.14 27.69 13.34
CA ASN A 35 -9.09 29.07 13.83
C ASN A 35 -9.33 29.07 15.34
N PHE A 36 -8.41 29.65 16.10
CA PHE A 36 -8.45 29.67 17.56
C PHE A 36 -9.42 30.70 18.16
N GLY A 37 -10.15 31.45 17.32
CA GLY A 37 -11.32 32.24 17.76
C GLY A 37 -11.00 33.37 18.73
N PHE A 38 -9.75 33.85 18.79
CA PHE A 38 -9.39 35.03 19.55
C PHE A 38 -9.79 36.30 18.78
N ASP A 39 -11.08 36.63 18.80
CA ASP A 39 -11.51 37.99 18.47
C ASP A 39 -11.21 38.89 19.67
N SER A 40 -10.39 39.91 19.47
CA SER A 40 -10.25 41.05 20.37
C SER A 40 -10.08 42.29 19.52
N GLY A 41 -11.20 42.95 19.20
CA GLY A 41 -11.27 44.36 18.80
C GLY A 41 -10.80 44.74 17.39
N ASP A 42 -11.72 45.32 16.63
CA ASP A 42 -11.58 46.43 15.65
C ASP A 42 -10.49 46.47 14.57
N ASN A 43 -9.71 45.42 14.30
CA ASN A 43 -8.78 45.40 13.16
C ASN A 43 -8.98 44.20 12.23
N ALA A 44 -10.17 44.17 11.61
CA ALA A 44 -10.65 43.19 10.64
C ALA A 44 -10.14 43.48 9.21
N GLY A 45 -8.83 43.36 8.98
CA GLY A 45 -8.23 43.62 7.67
C GLY A 45 -6.98 42.82 7.30
N ASP A 46 -6.70 41.70 7.98
CA ASP A 46 -5.52 40.89 7.67
C ASP A 46 -5.83 39.40 7.82
N ASP A 47 -5.91 38.69 6.69
CA ASP A 47 -6.41 37.33 6.52
C ASP A 47 -5.51 36.22 7.13
N THR A 48 -4.55 36.58 7.98
CA THR A 48 -3.60 35.67 8.65
C THR A 48 -3.86 35.49 10.15
N LYS A 49 -4.87 36.15 10.72
CA LYS A 49 -5.03 36.27 12.17
C LYS A 49 -5.73 35.07 12.83
N ARG A 50 -4.93 34.03 13.09
CA ARG A 50 -5.10 33.05 14.20
C ARG A 50 -4.58 33.72 15.48
N THR A 51 -5.38 34.60 16.06
CA THR A 51 -4.89 35.70 16.90
C THR A 51 -4.49 35.31 18.33
N LYS A 52 -3.39 34.56 18.54
CA LYS A 52 -2.55 34.58 19.79
C LYS A 52 -1.48 33.49 19.87
N SER A 53 -1.36 32.62 18.87
CA SER A 53 -0.37 31.54 18.90
C SER A 53 1.00 32.02 18.42
N SER A 54 2.07 31.60 19.09
CA SER A 54 3.46 31.88 18.68
C SER A 54 3.91 31.07 17.45
N ILE A 55 3.08 30.13 16.98
CA ILE A 55 3.42 29.13 15.97
C ILE A 55 3.10 29.63 14.57
N ASN A 56 4.05 29.44 13.64
CA ASN A 56 3.79 29.60 12.21
C ASN A 56 2.96 28.43 11.70
N TRP A 57 1.69 28.70 11.43
CA TRP A 57 0.73 27.67 11.01
C TRP A 57 0.93 27.14 9.61
N LEU A 58 1.52 27.95 8.72
CA LEU A 58 1.89 27.47 7.39
C LEU A 58 2.96 26.39 7.53
N ASP A 59 4.01 26.67 8.30
CA ASP A 59 5.09 25.72 8.58
C ASP A 59 4.58 24.47 9.32
N HIS A 60 3.70 24.63 10.32
CA HIS A 60 3.04 23.50 10.99
C HIS A 60 2.28 22.61 9.99
N SER A 61 1.47 23.22 9.12
CA SER A 61 0.69 22.48 8.12
C SER A 61 1.57 21.82 7.05
N ASP A 62 2.67 22.46 6.67
CA ASP A 62 3.62 21.94 5.68
C ASP A 62 4.39 20.76 6.24
N ARG A 63 4.84 20.82 7.51
CA ARG A 63 5.47 19.69 8.20
C ARG A 63 4.52 18.50 8.33
N LEU A 64 3.26 18.74 8.69
CA LEU A 64 2.24 17.70 8.74
C LEU A 64 2.05 17.04 7.36
N LEU A 65 1.95 17.85 6.30
CA LEU A 65 1.83 17.35 4.94
C LEU A 65 3.06 16.52 4.53
N GLY A 66 4.26 16.95 4.91
CA GLY A 66 5.50 16.21 4.72
C GLY A 66 5.47 14.83 5.39
N VAL A 67 5.07 14.77 6.66
CA VAL A 67 4.93 13.51 7.41
C VAL A 67 3.89 12.58 6.77
N LEU A 68 2.74 13.10 6.33
CA LEU A 68 1.74 12.31 5.61
C LEU A 68 2.27 11.75 4.28
N LEU A 69 3.01 12.55 3.52
CA LEU A 69 3.63 12.10 2.26
C LEU A 69 4.72 11.05 2.52
N GLN A 70 5.53 11.22 3.56
CA GLN A 70 6.54 10.23 3.96
C GLN A 70 5.90 8.92 4.39
N LEU A 71 4.88 8.96 5.24
CA LEU A 71 4.09 7.79 5.63
C LEU A 71 3.57 7.03 4.41
N PHE A 72 3.03 7.76 3.44
CA PHE A 72 2.52 7.21 2.18
C PHE A 72 3.61 6.60 1.30
N ARG A 73 4.81 7.19 1.25
CA ARG A 73 5.98 6.63 0.57
C ARG A 73 6.45 5.33 1.23
N HIS A 74 6.57 5.32 2.56
CA HIS A 74 6.95 4.12 3.32
C HIS A 74 5.94 2.98 3.13
N LEU A 75 4.65 3.29 3.19
CA LEU A 75 3.59 2.32 2.92
C LEU A 75 3.63 1.80 1.48
N THR A 76 3.81 2.69 0.49
CA THR A 76 3.94 2.29 -0.92
C THR A 76 5.12 1.36 -1.13
N ARG A 77 6.28 1.69 -0.54
CA ARG A 77 7.48 0.84 -0.58
C ARG A 77 7.22 -0.51 0.09
N TYR A 78 6.59 -0.50 1.28
CA TYR A 78 6.25 -1.73 2.00
C TYR A 78 5.32 -2.65 1.19
N LEU A 79 4.26 -2.11 0.59
CA LEU A 79 3.29 -2.88 -0.19
C LEU A 79 3.88 -3.43 -1.50
N THR A 80 4.81 -2.70 -2.12
CA THR A 80 5.48 -3.11 -3.36
C THR A 80 6.67 -4.05 -3.15
N LEU A 81 7.13 -4.25 -1.91
CA LEU A 81 8.23 -5.17 -1.62
C LEU A 81 7.95 -6.59 -2.17
N PRO A 82 8.97 -7.24 -2.76
CA PRO A 82 8.87 -8.64 -3.16
C PRO A 82 8.72 -9.52 -1.92
N THR A 83 7.93 -10.57 -2.03
CA THR A 83 7.60 -11.43 -0.89
C THR A 83 8.60 -12.58 -0.74
N SER A 84 9.11 -12.79 0.47
CA SER A 84 10.07 -13.87 0.82
C SER A 84 9.40 -15.17 1.31
N SER A 85 8.10 -15.35 1.12
CA SER A 85 7.32 -16.46 1.73
C SER A 85 7.33 -17.78 0.94
N ARG A 86 8.01 -17.84 -0.21
CA ARG A 86 8.10 -19.07 -1.02
C ARG A 86 8.92 -20.14 -0.31
N ALA A 87 8.58 -21.42 -0.51
CA ALA A 87 9.32 -22.56 0.07
C ALA A 87 10.85 -22.50 -0.19
N ARG A 88 11.28 -22.00 -1.35
CA ARG A 88 12.70 -21.79 -1.66
C ARG A 88 13.42 -20.89 -0.65
N HIS A 89 12.76 -19.85 -0.14
CA HIS A 89 13.35 -18.90 0.81
C HIS A 89 13.53 -19.51 2.21
N ARG A 90 12.82 -20.59 2.54
CA ARG A 90 13.04 -21.36 3.77
C ARG A 90 14.16 -22.39 3.64
N VAL A 91 14.35 -22.97 2.46
CA VAL A 91 15.26 -24.10 2.25
C VAL A 91 16.62 -23.65 1.69
N THR A 92 16.64 -22.82 0.64
CA THR A 92 17.86 -22.44 -0.08
C THR A 92 18.16 -20.94 -0.04
N GLY A 93 17.14 -20.09 0.01
CA GLY A 93 17.24 -18.63 -0.06
C GLY A 93 17.10 -17.92 1.30
N GLN A 94 17.62 -18.50 2.38
CA GLN A 94 17.43 -17.96 3.74
C GLN A 94 18.06 -16.58 3.93
N LYS A 95 19.17 -16.28 3.26
CA LYS A 95 19.83 -14.97 3.33
C LYS A 95 18.96 -13.86 2.73
N GLU A 96 18.50 -14.05 1.50
CA GLU A 96 17.56 -13.15 0.81
C GLU A 96 16.27 -12.95 1.64
N ALA A 97 15.76 -14.02 2.27
CA ALA A 97 14.57 -13.94 3.11
C ALA A 97 14.79 -13.05 4.34
N ARG A 98 15.97 -13.17 4.98
CA ARG A 98 16.34 -12.35 6.14
C ARG A 98 16.54 -10.89 5.75
N GLU A 99 17.23 -10.62 4.66
CA GLU A 99 17.45 -9.26 4.13
C GLU A 99 16.13 -8.57 3.78
N LEU A 100 15.19 -9.28 3.16
CA LEU A 100 13.86 -8.74 2.90
C LEU A 100 13.06 -8.52 4.19
N GLY A 101 13.25 -9.40 5.18
CA GLY A 101 12.66 -9.26 6.52
C GLY A 101 13.13 -7.98 7.21
N THR A 102 14.44 -7.74 7.27
CA THR A 102 15.00 -6.54 7.92
C THR A 102 14.52 -5.25 7.26
N VAL A 103 14.42 -5.22 5.94
CA VAL A 103 13.87 -4.05 5.22
C VAL A 103 12.38 -3.86 5.51
N SER A 104 11.60 -4.93 5.54
CA SER A 104 10.17 -4.90 5.89
C SER A 104 9.96 -4.37 7.31
N ASP A 105 10.75 -4.86 8.26
CA ASP A 105 10.66 -4.47 9.67
C ASP A 105 11.07 -3.00 9.86
N ALA A 106 12.17 -2.58 9.25
CA ALA A 106 12.61 -1.19 9.27
C ALA A 106 11.55 -0.24 8.69
N LEU A 107 10.88 -0.61 7.58
CA LEU A 107 9.79 0.20 7.03
C LEU A 107 8.58 0.23 7.97
N GLY A 108 8.29 -0.88 8.66
CA GLY A 108 7.27 -0.96 9.69
C GLY A 108 7.52 0.01 10.84
N GLU A 109 8.74 0.02 11.38
CA GLU A 109 9.15 0.91 12.46
C GLU A 109 9.07 2.38 12.05
N ASN A 110 9.58 2.73 10.85
CA ASN A 110 9.46 4.09 10.31
C ASN A 110 7.99 4.54 10.22
N MET A 111 7.07 3.68 9.78
CA MET A 111 5.64 4.04 9.72
C MET A 111 5.06 4.31 11.11
N VAL A 112 5.45 3.54 12.14
CA VAL A 112 5.02 3.76 13.52
C VAL A 112 5.56 5.09 14.05
N GLU A 113 6.83 5.41 13.76
CA GLU A 113 7.43 6.69 14.15
C GLU A 113 6.67 7.88 13.54
N GLN A 114 6.33 7.81 12.24
CA GLN A 114 5.56 8.87 11.57
C GLN A 114 4.16 9.05 12.19
N ILE A 115 3.52 7.96 12.65
CA ILE A 115 2.23 8.05 13.38
C ILE A 115 2.41 8.70 14.77
N GLY A 116 3.55 8.44 15.43
CA GLY A 116 3.95 9.17 16.63
C GLY A 116 4.06 10.67 16.37
N GLN A 117 4.77 11.06 15.31
CA GLN A 117 4.91 12.46 14.91
C GLN A 117 3.56 13.12 14.56
N LEU A 118 2.63 12.39 13.92
CA LEU A 118 1.25 12.86 13.70
C LEU A 118 0.54 13.21 15.02
N SER A 119 0.70 12.34 16.03
CA SER A 119 0.10 12.54 17.35
C SER A 119 0.71 13.77 18.06
N ASP A 120 2.00 14.03 17.87
CA ASP A 120 2.68 15.20 18.44
C ASP A 120 2.15 16.52 17.86
N PHE A 121 1.79 16.57 16.57
CA PHE A 121 1.14 17.76 16.00
C PHE A 121 -0.20 18.08 16.65
N CYS A 122 -0.95 17.07 17.10
CA CYS A 122 -2.17 17.25 17.87
C CYS A 122 -1.86 17.79 19.29
N GLU A 123 -0.78 17.34 19.92
CA GLU A 123 -0.33 17.90 21.20
C GLU A 123 0.09 19.37 21.09
N ILE A 124 0.73 19.75 19.99
CA ILE A 124 1.05 21.16 19.70
C ILE A 124 -0.22 22.00 19.65
N MET A 125 -1.25 21.55 18.92
CA MET A 125 -2.54 22.27 18.86
C MET A 125 -3.23 22.37 20.22
N LYS A 126 -3.15 21.31 21.06
CA LYS A 126 -3.69 21.34 22.43
C LYS A 126 -3.02 22.40 23.29
N ARG A 127 -1.70 22.57 23.18
CA ARG A 127 -0.96 23.62 23.91
C ARG A 127 -1.39 25.03 23.52
N GLU A 128 -1.72 25.23 22.25
CA GLU A 128 -2.22 26.51 21.71
C GLU A 128 -3.72 26.77 21.99
N GLY A 129 -4.39 25.88 22.73
CA GLY A 129 -5.77 26.08 23.18
C GLY A 129 -6.85 25.33 22.39
N LEU A 130 -6.49 24.27 21.65
CA LEU A 130 -7.48 23.39 21.02
C LEU A 130 -8.41 22.78 22.08
N PRO A 131 -9.74 22.96 21.99
CA PRO A 131 -10.67 22.40 22.95
C PRO A 131 -10.62 20.86 22.95
N PRO A 132 -10.80 20.21 24.12
CA PRO A 132 -10.67 18.76 24.24
C PRO A 132 -11.57 17.96 23.28
N GLN A 133 -12.78 18.46 23.00
CA GLN A 133 -13.73 17.78 22.11
C GLN A 133 -13.27 17.72 20.64
N GLU A 134 -12.50 18.71 20.19
CA GLU A 134 -11.96 18.75 18.83
C GLU A 134 -10.66 17.93 18.77
N ALA A 135 -9.85 17.97 19.83
CA ALA A 135 -8.69 17.09 19.97
C ALA A 135 -9.06 15.60 19.92
N ILE A 136 -10.19 15.21 20.53
CA ILE A 136 -10.72 13.83 20.44
C ILE A 136 -11.07 13.45 19.00
N ARG A 137 -11.65 14.38 18.22
CA ARG A 137 -12.00 14.14 16.80
C ARG A 137 -10.76 13.96 15.93
N ILE A 138 -9.73 14.77 16.13
CA ILE A 138 -8.45 14.62 15.41
C ILE A 138 -7.82 13.26 15.72
N ARG A 139 -7.76 12.86 16.99
CA ARG A 139 -7.27 11.51 17.38
C ARG A 139 -8.11 10.38 16.81
N GLN A 140 -9.41 10.59 16.64
CA GLN A 140 -10.27 9.61 16.01
C GLN A 140 -9.90 9.40 14.54
N TRP A 141 -9.57 10.48 13.81
CA TRP A 141 -9.05 10.37 12.44
C TRP A 141 -7.66 9.72 12.39
N GLU A 142 -6.76 10.03 13.33
CA GLU A 142 -5.46 9.32 13.46
C GLU A 142 -5.66 7.81 13.65
N ARG A 143 -6.60 7.42 14.53
CA ARG A 143 -6.94 6.00 14.72
C ARG A 143 -7.48 5.35 13.45
N PHE A 144 -8.35 6.05 12.70
CA PHE A 144 -8.86 5.53 11.44
C PHE A 144 -7.75 5.38 10.39
N LEU A 145 -6.82 6.34 10.33
CA LEU A 145 -5.64 6.25 9.47
C LEU A 145 -4.80 5.01 9.80
N LEU A 146 -4.49 4.80 11.08
CA LEU A 146 -3.74 3.62 11.55
C LEU A 146 -4.49 2.31 11.24
N THR A 147 -5.80 2.28 11.44
CA THR A 147 -6.63 1.09 11.20
C THR A 147 -6.59 0.66 9.72
N GLU A 148 -6.69 1.62 8.80
CA GLU A 148 -6.61 1.33 7.37
C GLU A 148 -5.18 0.96 6.94
N LEU A 149 -4.15 1.56 7.54
CA LEU A 149 -2.76 1.16 7.33
C LEU A 149 -2.52 -0.30 7.73
N GLU A 150 -2.94 -0.69 8.94
CA GLU A 150 -2.84 -2.08 9.39
C GLU A 150 -3.68 -3.03 8.55
N THR A 151 -4.85 -2.60 8.08
CA THR A 151 -5.67 -3.39 7.15
C THR A 151 -4.91 -3.68 5.85
N LEU A 152 -4.22 -2.70 5.28
CA LEU A 152 -3.39 -2.89 4.09
C LEU A 152 -2.21 -3.83 4.35
N ARG A 153 -1.54 -3.69 5.50
CA ARG A 153 -0.48 -4.62 5.93
C ARG A 153 -0.99 -6.05 6.05
N MET A 154 -2.16 -6.23 6.66
CA MET A 154 -2.82 -7.54 6.79
C MET A 154 -3.15 -8.15 5.43
N ILE A 155 -3.65 -7.36 4.48
CA ILE A 155 -3.92 -7.86 3.11
C ILE A 155 -2.62 -8.30 2.43
N LYS A 156 -1.52 -7.55 2.61
CA LYS A 156 -0.20 -7.90 2.05
C LYS A 156 0.39 -9.17 2.67
N GLN A 157 0.24 -9.34 3.98
CA GLN A 157 0.80 -10.49 4.72
C GLN A 157 -0.02 -11.77 4.53
N TYR A 158 -1.33 -11.65 4.33
CA TYR A 158 -2.19 -12.81 4.17
C TYR A 158 -1.84 -13.61 2.91
N ARG A 159 -1.60 -14.92 3.09
CA ARG A 159 -1.22 -15.84 1.99
C ARG A 159 -1.96 -17.16 2.05
N THR A 160 -2.16 -17.75 0.88
CA THR A 160 -2.54 -19.14 0.70
C THR A 160 -1.49 -20.04 1.35
N PRO A 161 -1.91 -21.05 2.13
CA PRO A 161 -0.99 -21.93 2.81
C PRO A 161 -0.13 -22.69 1.80
N GLN A 162 1.16 -22.84 2.11
CA GLN A 162 2.13 -23.48 1.20
C GLN A 162 1.73 -24.91 0.83
N GLY A 163 1.08 -25.65 1.73
CA GLY A 163 0.57 -27.00 1.44
C GLY A 163 -0.45 -27.02 0.30
N LEU A 164 -1.42 -26.10 0.32
CA LEU A 164 -2.43 -25.99 -0.73
C LEU A 164 -1.80 -25.60 -2.07
N ARG A 165 -0.80 -24.72 -2.05
CA ARG A 165 -0.05 -24.31 -3.25
C ARG A 165 0.73 -25.47 -3.87
N SER A 166 1.44 -26.24 -3.04
CA SER A 166 2.17 -27.42 -3.50
C SER A 166 1.21 -28.48 -4.05
N PHE A 167 0.09 -28.72 -3.36
CA PHE A 167 -0.94 -29.66 -3.80
C PHE A 167 -1.54 -29.26 -5.16
N GLY A 168 -1.89 -27.98 -5.34
CA GLY A 168 -2.44 -27.49 -6.61
C GLY A 168 -1.47 -27.63 -7.78
N ARG A 169 -0.17 -27.39 -7.59
CA ARG A 169 0.84 -27.63 -8.63
C ARG A 169 0.96 -29.09 -9.01
N LEU A 170 0.99 -29.97 -8.01
CA LEU A 170 1.05 -31.41 -8.24
C LEU A 170 -0.19 -31.86 -9.03
N PHE A 171 -1.38 -31.42 -8.61
CA PHE A 171 -2.63 -31.76 -9.28
C PHE A 171 -2.65 -31.29 -10.75
N SER A 172 -2.27 -30.03 -11.04
CA SER A 172 -2.24 -29.52 -12.41
C SER A 172 -1.26 -30.26 -13.33
N VAL A 173 -0.15 -30.80 -12.79
CA VAL A 173 0.85 -31.52 -13.57
C VAL A 173 0.50 -33.00 -13.75
N PHE A 174 -0.02 -33.66 -12.71
CA PHE A 174 -0.26 -35.10 -12.73
C PHE A 174 -1.63 -35.49 -13.29
N LEU A 175 -2.62 -34.59 -13.26
CA LEU A 175 -3.97 -34.92 -13.74
C LEU A 175 -4.04 -35.16 -15.27
N PRO A 176 -3.42 -34.34 -16.14
CA PRO A 176 -3.48 -34.59 -17.59
C PRO A 176 -2.90 -35.97 -18.01
N PRO A 177 -1.73 -36.41 -17.52
CA PRO A 177 -1.23 -37.76 -17.79
C PRO A 177 -2.15 -38.87 -17.26
N PHE A 178 -2.82 -38.66 -16.13
CA PHE A 178 -3.74 -39.65 -15.57
C PHE A 178 -4.97 -39.88 -16.47
N TYR A 179 -5.46 -38.83 -17.15
CA TYR A 179 -6.56 -38.93 -18.12
C TYR A 179 -6.11 -39.33 -19.53
N ALA A 180 -4.81 -39.53 -19.76
CA ALA A 180 -4.29 -39.90 -21.08
C ALA A 180 -4.96 -41.14 -21.72
N PRO A 181 -5.28 -42.22 -20.98
CA PRO A 181 -5.96 -43.38 -21.57
C PRO A 181 -7.31 -43.02 -22.19
N VAL A 182 -8.05 -42.09 -21.59
CA VAL A 182 -9.34 -41.62 -22.09
C VAL A 182 -9.15 -40.84 -23.38
N TYR A 183 -8.15 -39.94 -23.45
CA TYR A 183 -7.85 -39.21 -24.68
C TYR A 183 -7.45 -40.13 -25.83
N VAL A 184 -6.73 -41.22 -25.54
CA VAL A 184 -6.36 -42.25 -26.53
C VAL A 184 -7.59 -43.02 -27.00
N GLN A 185 -8.50 -43.37 -26.10
CA GLN A 185 -9.75 -44.04 -26.46
C GLN A 185 -10.61 -43.14 -27.37
N THR A 186 -10.80 -41.88 -27.01
CA THR A 186 -11.52 -40.89 -27.83
C THR A 186 -10.89 -40.73 -29.21
N ALA A 187 -9.56 -40.74 -29.32
CA ALA A 187 -8.87 -40.66 -30.61
C ALA A 187 -9.14 -41.89 -31.50
N ARG A 188 -9.27 -43.09 -30.91
CA ARG A 188 -9.62 -44.32 -31.63
C ARG A 188 -11.08 -44.31 -32.08
N ASP A 189 -11.99 -43.92 -31.19
CA ASP A 189 -13.43 -43.91 -31.49
C ASP A 189 -13.78 -42.93 -32.62
N LEU A 190 -13.08 -41.79 -32.69
CA LEU A 190 -13.27 -40.76 -33.72
C LEU A 190 -12.34 -40.92 -34.95
N ASN A 191 -11.50 -41.96 -34.99
CA ASN A 191 -10.48 -42.18 -36.03
C ASN A 191 -9.61 -40.93 -36.33
N SER A 192 -9.35 -40.10 -35.33
CA SER A 192 -8.59 -38.86 -35.47
C SER A 192 -7.61 -38.69 -34.32
N LEU A 193 -6.33 -38.93 -34.60
CA LEU A 193 -5.24 -38.74 -33.64
C LEU A 193 -5.09 -37.27 -33.22
N GLY A 194 -5.37 -36.34 -34.14
CA GLY A 194 -5.30 -34.90 -33.87
C GLY A 194 -6.23 -34.47 -32.74
N VAL A 195 -7.42 -35.08 -32.64
CA VAL A 195 -8.40 -34.76 -31.60
C VAL A 195 -7.87 -35.18 -30.21
N GLY A 196 -7.29 -36.38 -30.08
CA GLY A 196 -6.72 -36.84 -28.80
C GLY A 196 -5.57 -35.95 -28.32
N ILE A 197 -4.66 -35.56 -29.22
CA ILE A 197 -3.54 -34.66 -28.92
C ILE A 197 -4.06 -33.28 -28.51
N ALA A 198 -5.04 -32.74 -29.25
CA ALA A 198 -5.64 -31.45 -28.95
C ALA A 198 -6.29 -31.43 -27.56
N PHE A 199 -7.02 -32.47 -27.18
CA PHE A 199 -7.59 -32.58 -25.83
C PHE A 199 -6.51 -32.63 -24.75
N ALA A 200 -5.45 -33.42 -24.94
CA ALA A 200 -4.36 -33.51 -23.97
C ALA A 200 -3.64 -32.15 -23.78
N CYS A 201 -3.36 -31.44 -24.87
CA CYS A 201 -2.77 -30.11 -24.81
C CYS A 201 -3.71 -29.10 -24.15
N LEU A 202 -4.99 -29.09 -24.54
CA LEU A 202 -5.97 -28.13 -24.03
C LEU A 202 -6.21 -28.31 -22.53
N THR A 203 -6.30 -29.55 -22.02
CA THR A 203 -6.47 -29.78 -20.58
C THR A 203 -5.22 -29.40 -19.79
N SER A 204 -4.01 -29.69 -20.30
CA SER A 204 -2.76 -29.26 -19.65
C SER A 204 -2.61 -27.74 -19.60
N VAL A 205 -2.91 -27.05 -20.70
CA VAL A 205 -2.88 -25.58 -20.76
C VAL A 205 -3.96 -24.98 -19.84
N ALA A 206 -5.19 -25.49 -19.88
CA ALA A 206 -6.29 -24.97 -19.07
C ALA A 206 -6.01 -25.09 -17.56
N LEU A 207 -5.51 -26.23 -17.10
CA LEU A 207 -5.21 -26.44 -15.67
C LEU A 207 -3.99 -25.64 -15.21
N THR A 208 -2.97 -25.49 -16.05
CA THR A 208 -1.75 -24.73 -15.72
C THR A 208 -2.04 -23.24 -15.68
N THR A 209 -2.74 -22.72 -16.68
CA THR A 209 -3.13 -21.30 -16.74
C THR A 209 -4.09 -20.92 -15.62
N LEU A 210 -5.08 -21.76 -15.32
CA LEU A 210 -6.00 -21.52 -14.20
C LEU A 210 -5.26 -21.48 -12.85
N PHE A 211 -4.31 -22.38 -12.64
CA PHE A 211 -3.53 -22.39 -11.40
C PHE A 211 -2.63 -21.15 -11.28
N GLU A 212 -1.93 -20.78 -12.35
CA GLU A 212 -1.03 -19.64 -12.34
C GLU A 212 -1.78 -18.30 -12.20
N THR A 213 -2.93 -18.14 -12.85
CA THR A 213 -3.77 -16.94 -12.70
C THR A 213 -4.26 -16.76 -11.26
N VAL A 214 -4.73 -17.83 -10.60
CA VAL A 214 -5.11 -17.77 -9.17
C VAL A 214 -3.92 -17.37 -8.29
N PHE A 215 -2.72 -17.84 -8.62
CA PHE A 215 -1.51 -17.50 -7.88
C PHE A 215 -1.06 -16.04 -8.12
N GLN A 216 -1.19 -15.54 -9.36
CA GLN A 216 -0.91 -14.14 -9.69
C GLN A 216 -1.86 -13.18 -8.98
N MET A 217 -3.15 -13.53 -8.85
CA MET A 217 -4.13 -12.70 -8.14
C MET A 217 -4.00 -12.76 -6.59
N GLU A 218 -3.09 -13.56 -6.05
CA GLU A 218 -2.93 -13.71 -4.60
C GLU A 218 -2.36 -12.44 -3.94
N ASP A 219 -1.45 -11.74 -4.63
CA ASP A 219 -0.86 -10.48 -4.17
C ASP A 219 -1.26 -9.35 -5.12
N PRO A 220 -2.18 -8.46 -4.70
CA PRO A 220 -2.64 -7.38 -5.56
C PRO A 220 -1.62 -6.24 -5.72
N PHE A 221 -0.50 -6.24 -4.99
CA PHE A 221 0.40 -5.08 -4.91
C PHE A 221 1.71 -5.21 -5.69
N VAL A 222 2.04 -6.39 -6.23
CA VAL A 222 3.33 -6.65 -6.90
C VAL A 222 3.17 -6.46 -8.41
N ILE A 223 3.70 -5.34 -8.91
CA ILE A 223 3.51 -4.84 -10.28
C ILE A 223 4.32 -5.57 -11.37
N PRO A 224 5.50 -6.19 -11.13
CA PRO A 224 6.21 -6.87 -12.22
C PRO A 224 5.52 -8.12 -12.78
N SER A 225 4.47 -8.65 -12.14
CA SER A 225 3.96 -10.00 -12.42
C SER A 225 2.48 -10.10 -12.79
N GLY A 226 1.73 -8.99 -12.91
CA GLY A 226 0.30 -9.06 -13.29
C GLY A 226 -0.22 -7.79 -13.95
N LEU A 227 -0.92 -7.94 -15.08
CA LEU A 227 -1.69 -6.87 -15.74
C LEU A 227 -2.74 -6.25 -14.79
N ASP A 228 -3.23 -7.01 -13.82
CA ASP A 228 -4.34 -6.64 -12.95
C ASP A 228 -3.93 -6.11 -11.55
N GLY A 229 -2.62 -5.87 -11.34
CA GLY A 229 -2.09 -5.33 -10.09
C GLY A 229 -2.56 -3.90 -9.79
N ILE A 230 -2.62 -3.55 -8.51
CA ILE A 230 -2.91 -2.18 -8.06
C ILE A 230 -1.62 -1.35 -8.18
N ARG A 231 -1.70 -0.24 -8.91
CA ARG A 231 -0.62 0.77 -8.95
C ARG A 231 -0.68 1.61 -7.68
N VAL A 232 -0.07 1.11 -6.61
CA VAL A 232 -0.13 1.72 -5.26
C VAL A 232 0.34 3.18 -5.29
N ASP A 233 1.44 3.47 -5.98
CA ASP A 233 1.99 4.83 -6.07
C ASP A 233 1.01 5.82 -6.75
N ALA A 234 0.41 5.39 -7.86
CA ALA A 234 -0.60 6.18 -8.55
C ALA A 234 -1.85 6.39 -7.69
N GLU A 235 -2.34 5.32 -7.07
CA GLU A 235 -3.57 5.37 -6.28
C GLU A 235 -3.42 6.17 -4.99
N LEU A 236 -2.27 6.06 -4.33
CA LEU A 236 -2.00 6.63 -3.02
C LEU A 236 -1.36 8.01 -3.14
N LEU A 237 -0.15 8.12 -3.71
CA LEU A 237 0.63 9.36 -3.72
C LEU A 237 0.18 10.32 -4.82
N SER A 238 0.08 9.85 -6.07
CA SER A 238 -0.26 10.72 -7.22
C SER A 238 -1.67 11.30 -7.11
N ASN A 239 -2.61 10.58 -6.49
CA ASN A 239 -3.96 11.10 -6.27
C ASN A 239 -4.07 12.00 -5.02
N PHE A 240 -3.27 11.74 -3.98
CA PHE A 240 -3.33 12.49 -2.72
C PHE A 240 -2.62 13.84 -2.81
N LYS A 241 -1.35 13.86 -3.26
CA LYS A 241 -0.50 15.06 -3.34
C LYS A 241 -1.20 16.25 -4.00
N PRO A 242 -1.80 16.15 -5.21
CA PRO A 242 -2.45 17.31 -5.84
C PRO A 242 -3.69 17.79 -5.07
N ARG A 243 -4.43 16.89 -4.41
CA ARG A 243 -5.59 17.28 -3.59
C ARG A 243 -5.16 18.02 -2.34
N ALA A 244 -4.14 17.52 -1.64
CA ALA A 244 -3.59 18.18 -0.46
C ALA A 244 -2.97 19.54 -0.80
N LEU A 245 -2.22 19.65 -1.91
CA LEU A 245 -1.68 20.92 -2.39
C LEU A 245 -2.77 21.93 -2.79
N ARG A 246 -3.88 21.46 -3.36
CA ARG A 246 -5.04 22.31 -3.64
C ARG A 246 -5.66 22.84 -2.34
N CYS A 247 -5.87 21.98 -1.35
CA CYS A 247 -6.35 22.40 -0.02
C CYS A 247 -5.39 23.41 0.63
N ARG A 248 -4.08 23.17 0.54
CA ARG A 248 -3.06 24.12 1.02
C ARG A 248 -3.21 25.50 0.39
N LYS A 249 -3.34 25.56 -0.94
CA LYS A 249 -3.51 26.81 -1.68
C LYS A 249 -4.79 27.55 -1.30
N GLU A 250 -5.86 26.81 -0.99
CA GLU A 250 -7.13 27.38 -0.54
C GLU A 250 -7.04 27.99 0.85
N TYR A 251 -6.37 27.32 1.79
CA TYR A 251 -6.21 27.81 3.16
C TYR A 251 -5.11 28.86 3.32
N PHE A 252 -4.09 28.82 2.45
CA PHE A 252 -2.97 29.76 2.46
C PHE A 252 -2.71 30.31 1.05
N PRO A 253 -3.51 31.30 0.58
CA PRO A 253 -3.40 31.82 -0.78
C PRO A 253 -2.05 32.46 -1.12
N GLN A 254 -1.37 33.03 -0.11
CA GLN A 254 -0.08 33.71 -0.26
C GLN A 254 1.13 32.80 -0.01
N ALA A 255 0.92 31.51 0.24
CA ALA A 255 2.02 30.61 0.57
C ALA A 255 2.95 30.35 -0.63
N PRO A 256 4.28 30.29 -0.42
CA PRO A 256 5.21 29.86 -1.46
C PRO A 256 4.92 28.42 -1.91
N PRO A 257 5.44 27.99 -3.08
CA PRO A 257 5.36 26.60 -3.51
C PRO A 257 5.82 25.64 -2.40
N PHE A 258 5.15 24.50 -2.28
CA PHE A 258 5.54 23.49 -1.29
C PHE A 258 6.88 22.86 -1.69
N GLU A 259 7.95 23.22 -0.98
CA GLU A 259 9.33 22.80 -1.29
C GLU A 259 9.73 21.45 -0.69
N GLN A 260 8.85 20.80 0.07
CA GLN A 260 9.11 19.47 0.64
C GLN A 260 8.94 18.34 -0.39
N ASP A 261 9.58 18.47 -1.55
CA ASP A 261 10.13 17.31 -2.25
C ASP A 261 11.54 17.08 -1.72
N VAL A 262 11.61 16.62 -0.46
CA VAL A 262 12.76 15.85 -0.03
C VAL A 262 12.63 14.51 -0.75
N ASP A 263 13.09 14.47 -1.99
CA ASP A 263 13.88 13.34 -2.47
C ASP A 263 15.09 13.26 -1.53
N THR A 264 14.85 12.75 -0.31
CA THR A 264 15.91 12.08 0.41
C THR A 264 16.25 10.93 -0.50
N LYS A 265 17.30 11.14 -1.30
CA LYS A 265 18.28 10.11 -1.64
C LYS A 265 18.23 9.11 -0.48
N PRO A 266 17.89 7.84 -0.71
CA PRO A 266 17.95 6.87 0.38
C PRO A 266 19.32 7.05 0.99
N THR A 267 19.37 7.45 2.26
CA THR A 267 20.59 7.40 3.04
C THR A 267 21.01 5.95 2.97
N SER A 268 21.95 5.68 2.06
CA SER A 268 22.67 4.43 2.02
C SER A 268 23.21 4.25 3.43
N PRO A 269 22.91 3.16 4.15
CA PRO A 269 23.85 2.73 5.16
C PRO A 269 25.17 2.54 4.41
N SER A 270 26.18 3.28 4.85
CA SER A 270 27.56 3.13 4.41
C SER A 270 28.06 1.76 4.82
N THR A 271 27.68 0.72 4.07
CA THR A 271 28.32 -0.59 4.11
C THR A 271 28.14 -1.23 2.75
N GLY A 272 29.25 -1.54 2.09
CA GLY A 272 29.31 -2.04 0.72
C GLY A 272 28.37 -3.23 0.46
N GLY A 273 27.60 -3.12 -0.60
CA GLY A 273 26.76 -4.18 -1.13
C GLY A 273 26.36 -3.82 -2.54
N GLN A 274 27.05 -4.41 -3.52
CA GLN A 274 26.78 -4.24 -4.94
C GLN A 274 25.30 -4.48 -5.24
N VAL A 275 24.72 -3.56 -6.02
CA VAL A 275 23.43 -3.75 -6.70
C VAL A 275 23.59 -4.92 -7.67
N LEU A 276 23.10 -6.10 -7.28
CA LEU A 276 22.97 -7.20 -8.22
C LEU A 276 21.69 -6.99 -9.03
N GLY A 277 21.87 -6.64 -10.31
CA GLY A 277 20.80 -6.68 -11.29
C GLY A 277 20.28 -8.10 -11.43
N LEU A 278 19.08 -8.36 -10.91
CA LEU A 278 18.34 -9.58 -11.22
C LEU A 278 17.65 -9.39 -12.57
N ARG A 279 18.35 -9.79 -13.63
CA ARG A 279 17.77 -10.20 -14.90
C ARG A 279 17.18 -11.62 -14.73
N VAL A 280 15.93 -11.75 -15.19
CA VAL A 280 15.13 -12.97 -15.48
C VAL A 280 14.58 -13.73 -14.26
#